data_AF-A0A6G1LYM5-F1
#
_entry.id   AF-A0A6G1LYM5-F1
#
_cell.length_a   1.000
_cell.length_b   1.000
_cell.length_c   1.000
_cell.angle_alpha   90.00
_cell.angle_beta   90.00
_cell.angle_gamma   90.00
#
_symmetry.space_group_name_H-M   'P 1'
#
loop_
_entity.id
_entity.type
_entity.pdbx_description
1 polymer ?
#
loop_
_entity_poly.entity_id
_entity_poly.type
_entity_poly.pdbx_seq_one_letter_code
_entity_poly.pdbx_strand_id
1 'polypeptide(L)'
;MPDLQPPADAVFDQYAEIKHPDVFPDALKLLKNLLTDKSIPWTSNGTKDDVELSTYQPDPPLPAPVCRGIGSFPKGLAAEQILPVVHQLACRKYWDERYKLGFQSLRYSRTLVRFYAVQKGVGEGWFAVVAPRDFTGYSGHVKEVGEDGVTRYYFLQTSAEFDDVPEVSGTVRGQTSLAGWVLEEGTEGVKCTYIVKFDPKGSIPGYLLEAVVKETPLCIARVRSFIEKKGLVPHVNIHDNFPGQLRQEFLKNTAGDDANFNDAQFQLVFSWFGTPGSFDIHFDSQWENGVKVVTEEGTEGVDFDLVRERGKVTVIVKEGAKDKKLKIIVSRA
;
A
#
# COMPACT_ATOMS: atom_id res chain seq x y z
N MET A 1 15.37 -16.67 -15.31
CA MET A 1 14.87 -15.48 -16.04
C MET A 1 14.86 -14.31 -15.07
N PRO A 2 15.10 -13.07 -15.52
CA PRO A 2 15.02 -11.93 -14.61
C PRO A 2 13.62 -11.82 -14.00
N ASP A 3 13.54 -11.32 -12.76
CA ASP A 3 12.28 -11.00 -12.09
C ASP A 3 11.39 -10.15 -13.02
N LEU A 4 10.06 -10.27 -12.90
CA LEU A 4 9.13 -9.39 -13.61
C LEU A 4 9.52 -7.93 -13.35
N GLN A 5 9.63 -7.15 -14.42
CA GLN A 5 10.04 -5.75 -14.34
C GLN A 5 8.83 -4.83 -14.21
N PRO A 6 8.96 -3.67 -13.53
CA PRO A 6 7.91 -2.67 -13.55
C PRO A 6 7.63 -2.22 -14.99
N PRO A 7 6.36 -1.93 -15.35
CA PRO A 7 6.03 -1.42 -16.67
C PRO A 7 6.62 -0.03 -16.88
N ALA A 8 6.77 0.36 -18.15
CA ALA A 8 7.09 1.74 -18.50
C ALA A 8 6.01 2.70 -18.01
N ASP A 9 6.41 3.90 -17.62
CA ASP A 9 5.54 4.90 -16.99
C ASP A 9 4.29 5.17 -17.83
N ALA A 10 4.44 5.18 -19.17
CA ALA A 10 3.39 5.39 -20.18
C ALA A 10 2.13 4.54 -19.97
N VAL A 11 2.27 3.36 -19.35
CA VAL A 11 1.14 2.48 -19.02
C VAL A 11 0.13 3.15 -18.06
N PHE A 12 0.58 4.09 -17.24
CA PHE A 12 -0.27 4.80 -16.27
C PHE A 12 -0.87 6.12 -16.80
N ASP A 13 -0.70 6.44 -18.10
CA ASP A 13 -1.33 7.62 -18.72
C ASP A 13 -2.84 7.43 -18.97
N GLN A 14 -3.35 6.21 -18.81
CA GLN A 14 -4.76 5.91 -19.00
C GLN A 14 -5.21 4.84 -18.01
N TYR A 15 -6.50 4.80 -17.70
CA TYR A 15 -7.07 3.69 -16.98
C TYR A 15 -7.18 2.47 -17.88
N ALA A 16 -6.73 1.33 -17.37
CA ALA A 16 -6.91 0.04 -18.01
C ALA A 16 -8.33 -0.50 -17.78
N GLU A 17 -8.75 -1.42 -18.62
CA GLU A 17 -9.97 -2.20 -18.41
C GLU A 17 -9.80 -3.19 -17.27
N ILE A 18 -10.82 -3.31 -16.41
CA ILE A 18 -10.84 -4.28 -15.31
C ILE A 18 -11.26 -5.65 -15.86
N LYS A 19 -10.31 -6.59 -15.98
CA LYS A 19 -10.58 -7.95 -16.47
C LYS A 19 -11.49 -8.78 -15.55
N HIS A 20 -11.39 -8.61 -14.22
CA HIS A 20 -12.17 -9.35 -13.23
C HIS A 20 -12.89 -8.37 -12.29
N PRO A 21 -14.01 -7.78 -12.72
CA PRO A 21 -14.65 -6.67 -12.00
C PRO A 21 -15.19 -7.04 -10.62
N ASP A 22 -15.48 -8.32 -10.38
CA ASP A 22 -16.10 -8.79 -9.12
C ASP A 22 -15.08 -9.05 -7.99
N VAL A 23 -13.81 -9.28 -8.33
CA VAL A 23 -12.79 -9.77 -7.37
C VAL A 23 -12.54 -8.77 -6.23
N PHE A 24 -12.42 -7.47 -6.54
CA PHE A 24 -12.19 -6.44 -5.52
C PHE A 24 -13.45 -6.18 -4.66
N PRO A 25 -14.66 -5.97 -5.25
CA PRO A 25 -15.90 -5.89 -4.48
C PRO A 25 -16.16 -7.09 -3.57
N ASP A 26 -15.91 -8.31 -4.03
CA ASP A 26 -16.10 -9.53 -3.23
C ASP A 26 -15.10 -9.61 -2.07
N ALA A 27 -13.84 -9.23 -2.31
CA ALA A 27 -12.85 -9.17 -1.23
C ALA A 27 -13.18 -8.08 -0.19
N LEU A 28 -13.72 -6.93 -0.63
CA LEU A 28 -14.23 -5.90 0.29
C LEU A 28 -15.42 -6.40 1.11
N LYS A 29 -16.38 -7.10 0.47
CA LYS A 29 -17.51 -7.72 1.15
C LYS A 29 -17.05 -8.76 2.17
N LEU A 30 -16.07 -9.58 1.81
CA LEU A 30 -15.45 -10.56 2.71
C LEU A 30 -14.78 -9.87 3.91
N LEU A 31 -14.01 -8.80 3.68
CA LEU A 31 -13.37 -8.03 4.75
C LEU A 31 -14.40 -7.47 5.73
N LYS A 32 -15.47 -6.86 5.22
CA LYS A 32 -16.55 -6.31 6.05
C LYS A 32 -17.23 -7.42 6.85
N ASN A 33 -17.50 -8.57 6.25
CA ASN A 33 -18.08 -9.71 6.95
C ASN A 33 -17.17 -10.21 8.08
N LEU A 34 -15.87 -10.43 7.80
CA LEU A 34 -14.89 -10.87 8.81
C LEU A 34 -14.69 -9.84 9.94
N LEU A 35 -14.92 -8.56 9.65
CA LEU A 35 -14.84 -7.46 10.61
C LEU A 35 -16.05 -7.41 11.55
N THR A 36 -17.26 -7.61 11.03
CA THR A 36 -18.52 -7.30 11.75
C THR A 36 -19.30 -8.51 12.22
N ASP A 37 -19.12 -9.69 11.61
CA ASP A 37 -19.85 -10.90 11.97
C ASP A 37 -19.36 -11.47 13.30
N LYS A 38 -20.19 -11.29 14.34
CA LYS A 38 -19.93 -11.75 15.70
C LYS A 38 -20.07 -13.26 15.88
N SER A 39 -20.62 -13.98 14.89
CA SER A 39 -20.76 -15.43 14.93
C SER A 39 -19.46 -16.16 14.59
N ILE A 40 -18.47 -15.47 14.01
CA ILE A 40 -17.18 -16.05 13.66
C ILE A 40 -16.41 -16.40 14.94
N PRO A 41 -16.05 -17.67 15.17
CA PRO A 41 -15.40 -18.13 16.40
C PRO A 41 -13.89 -17.83 16.37
N TRP A 42 -13.53 -16.55 16.49
CA TRP A 42 -12.14 -16.13 16.58
C TRP A 42 -11.47 -16.74 17.84
N THR A 43 -10.41 -17.50 17.64
CA THR A 43 -9.56 -18.01 18.71
C THR A 43 -8.47 -17.00 19.02
N SER A 44 -8.40 -16.51 20.26
CA SER A 44 -7.34 -15.59 20.69
C SER A 44 -5.98 -16.29 20.72
N ASN A 45 -4.93 -15.59 20.27
CA ASN A 45 -3.54 -16.01 20.34
C ASN A 45 -2.72 -15.10 21.26
N GLY A 46 -3.39 -14.29 22.10
CA GLY A 46 -2.78 -13.33 23.01
C GLY A 46 -2.49 -11.98 22.36
N THR A 47 -1.69 -11.18 23.07
CA THR A 47 -1.29 -9.83 22.65
C THR A 47 0.22 -9.76 22.52
N LYS A 48 0.71 -9.14 21.45
CA LYS A 48 2.13 -8.88 21.25
C LYS A 48 2.30 -7.51 20.59
N ASP A 49 3.27 -6.73 21.08
CA ASP A 49 3.56 -5.37 20.60
C ASP A 49 2.28 -4.50 20.52
N ASP A 50 1.43 -4.58 21.54
CA ASP A 50 0.12 -3.92 21.64
C ASP A 50 -0.84 -4.21 20.46
N VAL A 51 -0.70 -5.39 19.85
CA VAL A 51 -1.63 -5.93 18.86
C VAL A 51 -2.26 -7.20 19.41
N GLU A 52 -3.59 -7.19 19.53
CA GLU A 52 -4.38 -8.37 19.87
C GLU A 52 -4.42 -9.30 18.65
N LEU A 53 -4.02 -10.55 18.86
CA LEU A 53 -3.88 -11.55 17.80
C LEU A 53 -4.98 -12.59 17.93
N SER A 54 -5.58 -12.94 16.79
CA SER A 54 -6.57 -14.02 16.75
C SER A 54 -6.57 -14.73 15.40
N THR A 55 -7.00 -15.98 15.41
CA THR A 55 -7.14 -16.81 14.21
C THR A 55 -8.53 -17.42 14.12
N TYR A 56 -8.97 -17.70 12.90
CA TYR A 56 -10.20 -18.42 12.61
C TYR A 56 -9.93 -19.50 11.57
N GLN A 57 -10.29 -20.75 11.88
CA GLN A 57 -10.25 -21.87 10.97
C GLN A 57 -11.69 -22.31 10.66
N PRO A 58 -12.19 -22.12 9.42
CA PRO A 58 -13.52 -22.58 9.04
C PRO A 58 -13.60 -24.11 8.92
N ASP A 59 -14.82 -24.63 8.74
CA ASP A 59 -15.07 -26.03 8.40
C ASP A 59 -15.63 -26.09 6.95
N PRO A 60 -14.96 -26.78 6.00
CA PRO A 60 -13.69 -27.51 6.15
C PRO A 60 -12.48 -26.57 6.36
N PRO A 61 -11.39 -27.07 6.97
CA PRO A 61 -10.23 -26.26 7.31
C PRO A 61 -9.51 -25.72 6.07
N LEU A 62 -9.06 -24.47 6.16
CA LEU A 62 -8.18 -23.85 5.16
C LEU A 62 -6.73 -24.32 5.35
N PRO A 63 -5.91 -24.26 4.27
CA PRO A 63 -4.47 -24.53 4.36
C PRO A 63 -3.78 -23.66 5.42
N ALA A 64 -4.17 -22.40 5.54
CA ALA A 64 -3.78 -21.50 6.61
C ALA A 64 -5.05 -20.89 7.24
N PRO A 65 -5.15 -20.81 8.58
CA PRO A 65 -6.28 -20.13 9.21
C PRO A 65 -6.28 -18.65 8.82
N VAL A 66 -7.48 -18.05 8.81
CA VAL A 66 -7.61 -16.59 8.71
C VAL A 66 -6.97 -15.98 9.95
N CYS A 67 -6.09 -15.01 9.78
CA CYS A 67 -5.45 -14.31 10.90
C CYS A 67 -5.95 -12.87 10.98
N ARG A 68 -6.06 -12.35 12.21
CA ARG A 68 -6.51 -11.00 12.51
C ARG A 68 -5.64 -10.38 13.60
N GLY A 69 -5.22 -9.15 13.35
CA GLY A 69 -4.61 -8.26 14.32
C GLY A 69 -5.52 -7.07 14.59
N ILE A 70 -5.65 -6.67 15.86
CA ILE A 70 -6.32 -5.42 16.26
C ILE A 70 -5.33 -4.61 17.08
N GLY A 71 -5.09 -3.37 16.69
CA GLY A 71 -4.23 -2.44 17.42
C GLY A 71 -4.65 -0.99 17.19
N SER A 72 -3.83 -0.05 17.65
CA SER A 72 -4.08 1.37 17.50
C SER A 72 -2.81 2.13 17.14
N PHE A 73 -3.01 3.27 16.48
CA PHE A 73 -1.99 4.27 16.20
C PHE A 73 -2.08 5.43 17.20
N PRO A 74 -0.97 6.15 17.44
CA PRO A 74 -0.94 7.29 18.37
C PRO A 74 -2.01 8.35 18.08
N LYS A 75 -2.48 9.00 19.15
CA LYS A 75 -3.42 10.11 19.06
C LYS A 75 -2.84 11.26 18.22
N GLY A 76 -3.70 11.91 17.44
CA GLY A 76 -3.33 13.04 16.58
C GLY A 76 -2.94 12.64 15.15
N LEU A 77 -2.84 11.35 14.85
CA LEU A 77 -2.76 10.85 13.48
C LEU A 77 -4.16 10.63 12.89
N ALA A 78 -4.33 11.00 11.63
CA ALA A 78 -5.50 10.67 10.82
C ALA A 78 -5.25 9.41 9.99
N ALA A 79 -6.31 8.70 9.60
CA ALA A 79 -6.18 7.50 8.77
C ALA A 79 -5.52 7.80 7.42
N GLU A 80 -5.81 8.98 6.83
CA GLU A 80 -5.20 9.47 5.59
C GLU A 80 -3.68 9.66 5.68
N GLN A 81 -3.14 9.88 6.88
CA GLN A 81 -1.71 9.97 7.11
C GLN A 81 -1.05 8.59 7.26
N ILE A 82 -1.80 7.60 7.75
CA ILE A 82 -1.30 6.23 8.01
C ILE A 82 -1.34 5.39 6.72
N LEU A 83 -2.42 5.50 5.94
CA LEU A 83 -2.63 4.70 4.73
C LEU A 83 -1.44 4.73 3.75
N PRO A 84 -0.82 5.88 3.44
CA PRO A 84 0.33 5.93 2.55
C PRO A 84 1.49 5.03 2.99
N VAL A 85 1.76 4.94 4.30
CA VAL A 85 2.81 4.05 4.83
C VAL A 85 2.48 2.57 4.57
N VAL A 86 1.19 2.22 4.61
CA VAL A 86 0.69 0.85 4.39
C VAL A 86 0.72 0.45 2.92
N HIS A 87 0.23 1.31 2.02
CA HIS A 87 -0.01 0.94 0.62
C HIS A 87 1.10 1.36 -0.35
N GLN A 88 1.95 2.34 -0.01
CA GLN A 88 3.07 2.71 -0.87
C GLN A 88 4.13 1.62 -0.82
N LEU A 89 4.31 0.93 -1.94
CA LEU A 89 5.27 -0.18 -2.08
C LEU A 89 6.70 0.28 -1.79
N ALA A 90 7.02 1.54 -2.07
CA ALA A 90 8.31 2.14 -1.77
C ALA A 90 8.63 2.19 -0.26
N CYS A 91 7.61 2.28 0.59
CA CYS A 91 7.73 2.27 2.06
C CYS A 91 7.78 0.84 2.61
N ARG A 92 7.14 -0.10 1.92
CA ARG A 92 6.94 -1.48 2.36
C ARG A 92 8.23 -2.18 2.75
N LYS A 93 9.31 -1.96 1.99
CA LYS A 93 10.64 -2.58 2.25
C LYS A 93 11.27 -2.20 3.60
N TYR A 94 10.83 -1.10 4.23
CA TYR A 94 11.41 -0.62 5.49
C TYR A 94 10.69 -1.14 6.73
N TRP A 95 9.49 -1.69 6.58
CA TRP A 95 8.71 -2.19 7.72
C TRP A 95 8.22 -3.63 7.52
N ASP A 96 8.17 -4.17 6.30
CA ASP A 96 7.81 -5.56 6.04
C ASP A 96 9.06 -6.39 5.75
N GLU A 97 9.53 -7.14 6.75
CA GLU A 97 10.74 -7.96 6.66
C GLU A 97 10.64 -9.04 5.56
N ARG A 98 9.43 -9.49 5.24
CA ARG A 98 9.17 -10.51 4.22
C ARG A 98 9.05 -9.92 2.84
N TYR A 99 8.94 -8.60 2.68
CA TYR A 99 8.86 -7.97 1.36
C TYR A 99 10.21 -8.09 0.64
N LYS A 100 10.19 -8.60 -0.60
CA LYS A 100 11.35 -8.64 -1.50
C LYS A 100 11.29 -7.49 -2.50
N LEU A 101 10.18 -7.41 -3.25
CA LEU A 101 9.94 -6.34 -4.24
C LEU A 101 8.45 -6.25 -4.55
N GLY A 102 8.06 -5.20 -5.27
CA GLY A 102 6.71 -5.06 -5.79
C GLY A 102 6.51 -3.74 -6.50
N PHE A 103 5.58 -3.73 -7.43
CA PHE A 103 5.21 -2.56 -8.23
C PHE A 103 3.74 -2.63 -8.64
N GLN A 104 3.19 -1.47 -9.01
CA GLN A 104 1.91 -1.41 -9.70
C GLN A 104 2.16 -1.74 -11.17
N SER A 105 1.30 -2.54 -11.79
CA SER A 105 1.44 -2.95 -13.19
C SER A 105 0.39 -2.33 -14.11
N LEU A 106 -0.79 -1.99 -13.57
CA LEU A 106 -1.86 -1.26 -14.25
C LEU A 106 -2.62 -0.41 -13.23
N ARG A 107 -3.37 0.58 -13.71
CA ARG A 107 -4.25 1.41 -12.90
C ARG A 107 -5.65 1.41 -13.49
N TYR A 108 -6.66 1.24 -12.65
CA TYR A 108 -8.06 1.11 -13.05
C TYR A 108 -8.90 2.30 -12.62
N SER A 109 -8.51 2.92 -11.50
CA SER A 109 -9.05 4.19 -11.02
C SER A 109 -7.98 4.91 -10.19
N ARG A 110 -8.33 6.04 -9.56
CA ARG A 110 -7.45 6.69 -8.58
C ARG A 110 -7.12 5.80 -7.39
N THR A 111 -8.05 4.93 -7.02
CA THR A 111 -7.99 4.14 -5.79
C THR A 111 -7.83 2.65 -6.02
N LEU A 112 -7.77 2.19 -7.29
CA LEU A 112 -7.67 0.77 -7.66
C LEU A 112 -6.58 0.54 -8.70
N VAL A 113 -5.65 -0.36 -8.39
CA VAL A 113 -4.50 -0.73 -9.22
C VAL A 113 -4.33 -2.25 -9.32
N ARG A 114 -3.67 -2.71 -10.38
CA ARG A 114 -3.08 -4.05 -10.42
C ARG A 114 -1.72 -3.99 -9.77
N PHE A 115 -1.44 -4.90 -8.84
CA PHE A 115 -0.12 -5.00 -8.21
C PHE A 115 0.57 -6.30 -8.61
N TYR A 116 1.89 -6.26 -8.57
CA TYR A 116 2.76 -7.43 -8.48
C TYR A 116 3.63 -7.27 -7.24
N ALA A 117 3.78 -8.32 -6.43
CA ALA A 117 4.63 -8.28 -5.25
C ALA A 117 5.27 -9.65 -5.00
N VAL A 118 6.48 -9.65 -4.47
CA VAL A 118 7.23 -10.86 -4.11
C VAL A 118 7.58 -10.80 -2.63
N GLN A 119 7.30 -11.89 -1.93
CA GLN A 119 7.78 -12.14 -0.58
C GLN A 119 9.00 -13.05 -0.61
N LYS A 120 9.94 -12.79 0.31
CA LYS A 120 11.14 -13.60 0.52
C LYS A 120 10.78 -15.03 0.87
N GLY A 121 11.59 -15.96 0.38
CA GLY A 121 11.59 -17.35 0.83
C GLY A 121 12.29 -17.52 2.18
N VAL A 122 12.42 -18.77 2.63
CA VAL A 122 13.24 -19.15 3.79
C VAL A 122 14.45 -19.92 3.29
N GLY A 123 15.65 -19.45 3.66
CA GLY A 123 16.92 -19.96 3.16
C GLY A 123 17.27 -19.38 1.78
N GLU A 124 18.53 -19.58 1.36
CA GLU A 124 19.05 -19.09 0.08
C GLU A 124 19.92 -20.14 -0.61
N GLY A 125 19.94 -20.11 -1.95
CA GLY A 125 20.74 -21.03 -2.77
C GLY A 125 20.35 -22.51 -2.56
N TRP A 126 21.34 -23.37 -2.39
CA TRP A 126 21.13 -24.80 -2.19
C TRP A 126 20.53 -25.16 -0.81
N PHE A 127 20.41 -24.18 0.10
CA PHE A 127 19.76 -24.31 1.40
C PHE A 127 18.33 -23.75 1.43
N ALA A 128 17.73 -23.46 0.27
CA ALA A 128 16.35 -22.96 0.21
C ALA A 128 15.37 -24.01 0.78
N VAL A 129 14.73 -23.66 1.90
CA VAL A 129 13.73 -24.49 2.58
C VAL A 129 12.33 -24.21 2.00
N VAL A 130 12.07 -22.94 1.69
CA VAL A 130 10.78 -22.45 1.19
C VAL A 130 11.08 -21.42 0.10
N ALA A 131 10.65 -21.67 -1.14
CA ALA A 131 10.85 -20.73 -2.26
C ALA A 131 10.18 -19.36 -1.99
N PRO A 132 10.63 -18.25 -2.61
CA PRO A 132 9.89 -16.99 -2.62
C PRO A 132 8.47 -17.16 -3.16
N ARG A 133 7.53 -16.32 -2.69
CA ARG A 133 6.15 -16.31 -3.19
C ARG A 133 5.88 -15.02 -3.94
N ASP A 134 5.31 -15.12 -5.13
CA ASP A 134 4.80 -13.94 -5.84
C ASP A 134 3.27 -13.88 -5.80
N PHE A 135 2.76 -12.66 -5.87
CA PHE A 135 1.33 -12.35 -5.79
C PHE A 135 1.03 -11.31 -6.86
N THR A 136 -0.08 -11.50 -7.56
CA THR A 136 -0.65 -10.52 -8.48
C THR A 136 -2.16 -10.45 -8.26
N GLY A 137 -2.74 -9.28 -8.50
CA GLY A 137 -4.14 -9.04 -8.21
C GLY A 137 -4.48 -7.57 -8.13
N TYR A 138 -5.58 -7.28 -7.44
CA TYR A 138 -6.07 -5.92 -7.23
C TYR A 138 -5.66 -5.41 -5.85
N SER A 139 -5.25 -4.15 -5.81
CA SER A 139 -4.98 -3.40 -4.59
C SER A 139 -5.72 -2.09 -4.66
N GLY A 140 -6.43 -1.73 -3.59
CA GLY A 140 -7.16 -0.47 -3.59
C GLY A 140 -7.74 -0.09 -2.25
N HIS A 141 -8.33 1.10 -2.20
CA HIS A 141 -8.93 1.63 -0.99
C HIS A 141 -10.33 2.23 -1.21
N VAL A 142 -11.13 2.17 -0.15
CA VAL A 142 -12.49 2.71 -0.08
C VAL A 142 -12.65 3.43 1.25
N LYS A 143 -13.25 4.62 1.22
CA LYS A 143 -13.62 5.39 2.42
C LYS A 143 -15.13 5.35 2.57
N GLU A 144 -15.61 5.01 3.76
CA GLU A 144 -17.04 4.96 4.08
C GLU A 144 -17.30 5.56 5.46
N VAL A 145 -18.45 6.18 5.63
CA VAL A 145 -18.98 6.54 6.96
C VAL A 145 -20.03 5.48 7.30
N GLY A 146 -19.80 4.74 8.38
CA GLY A 146 -20.76 3.74 8.85
C GLY A 146 -22.03 4.37 9.39
N GLU A 147 -23.08 3.55 9.56
CA GLU A 147 -24.33 3.98 10.23
C GLU A 147 -24.10 4.42 11.68
N ASP A 148 -23.02 3.93 12.29
CA ASP A 148 -22.52 4.34 13.60
C ASP A 148 -21.79 5.70 13.60
N GLY A 149 -21.72 6.37 12.44
CA GLY A 149 -21.02 7.64 12.25
C GLY A 149 -19.50 7.53 12.21
N VAL A 150 -18.94 6.31 12.31
CA VAL A 150 -17.48 6.10 12.30
C VAL A 150 -16.99 6.10 10.86
N THR A 151 -16.02 6.96 10.56
CA THR A 151 -15.32 6.95 9.27
C THR A 151 -14.32 5.81 9.23
N ARG A 152 -14.43 4.97 8.19
CA ARG A 152 -13.59 3.79 7.97
C ARG A 152 -12.88 3.90 6.63
N TYR A 153 -11.57 3.67 6.68
CA TYR A 153 -10.75 3.52 5.49
C TYR A 153 -10.39 2.05 5.36
N TYR A 154 -10.87 1.44 4.29
CA TYR A 154 -10.54 0.09 3.89
C TYR A 154 -9.41 0.17 2.87
N PHE A 155 -8.31 -0.55 3.11
CA PHE A 155 -7.30 -0.82 2.10
C PHE A 155 -7.13 -2.33 2.00
N LEU A 156 -7.22 -2.90 0.81
CA LEU A 156 -7.08 -4.35 0.66
C LEU A 156 -6.35 -4.76 -0.60
N GLN A 157 -5.71 -5.93 -0.52
CA GLN A 157 -5.11 -6.64 -1.62
C GLN A 157 -5.80 -8.01 -1.77
N THR A 158 -6.08 -8.40 -3.00
CA THR A 158 -6.69 -9.71 -3.33
C THR A 158 -6.14 -10.22 -4.66
N SER A 159 -5.94 -11.53 -4.77
CA SER A 159 -5.36 -12.18 -5.94
C SER A 159 -6.37 -12.33 -7.07
N ALA A 160 -5.90 -12.13 -8.29
CA ALA A 160 -6.61 -12.43 -9.52
C ALA A 160 -5.62 -12.99 -10.56
N GLU A 161 -6.09 -13.85 -11.46
CA GLU A 161 -5.26 -14.44 -12.50
C GLU A 161 -5.28 -13.58 -13.76
N PHE A 162 -4.14 -13.38 -14.41
CA PHE A 162 -4.05 -12.56 -15.60
C PHE A 162 -3.17 -13.26 -16.63
N ASP A 163 -3.69 -13.44 -17.85
CA ASP A 163 -2.96 -14.11 -18.94
C ASP A 163 -1.62 -13.44 -19.29
N ASP A 164 -1.53 -12.12 -19.06
CA ASP A 164 -0.33 -11.32 -19.30
C ASP A 164 0.66 -11.31 -18.12
N VAL A 165 0.40 -12.06 -17.05
CA VAL A 165 1.27 -12.17 -15.86
C VAL A 165 1.58 -13.65 -15.57
N PRO A 166 2.52 -14.26 -16.30
CA PRO A 166 2.84 -15.68 -16.14
C PRO A 166 3.49 -15.97 -14.78
N GLU A 167 3.58 -17.26 -14.43
CA GLU A 167 4.39 -17.71 -13.31
C GLU A 167 5.88 -17.44 -13.56
N VAL A 168 6.60 -17.07 -12.49
CA VAL A 168 8.03 -16.76 -12.56
C VAL A 168 8.83 -17.95 -12.04
N SER A 169 9.80 -18.41 -12.83
CA SER A 169 10.68 -19.51 -12.43
C SER A 169 11.43 -19.17 -11.14
N GLY A 170 11.39 -20.07 -10.16
CA GLY A 170 12.02 -19.88 -8.85
C GLY A 170 11.12 -19.23 -7.80
N THR A 171 9.88 -18.85 -8.16
CA THR A 171 8.84 -18.42 -7.22
C THR A 171 7.66 -19.39 -7.23
N VAL A 172 6.88 -19.39 -6.17
CA VAL A 172 5.58 -20.06 -6.10
C VAL A 172 4.48 -19.00 -6.13
N ARG A 173 3.54 -19.10 -7.07
CA ARG A 173 2.38 -18.18 -7.13
C ARG A 173 1.47 -18.42 -5.93
N GLY A 174 1.48 -17.48 -4.99
CA GLY A 174 0.59 -17.50 -3.83
C GLY A 174 -0.79 -16.95 -4.18
N GLN A 175 -1.79 -17.32 -3.37
CA GLN A 175 -3.16 -16.84 -3.53
C GLN A 175 -3.61 -16.12 -2.25
N THR A 176 -3.93 -14.84 -2.37
CA THR A 176 -4.47 -14.04 -1.26
C THR A 176 -5.93 -13.76 -1.55
N SER A 177 -6.86 -14.40 -0.84
CA SER A 177 -8.28 -14.05 -0.96
C SER A 177 -8.57 -12.68 -0.36
N LEU A 178 -7.81 -12.31 0.68
CA LEU A 178 -7.91 -11.02 1.34
C LEU A 178 -6.63 -10.74 2.14
N ALA A 179 -6.06 -9.55 1.96
CA ALA A 179 -5.18 -8.91 2.91
C ALA A 179 -5.71 -7.50 3.14
N GLY A 180 -6.56 -7.32 4.14
CA GLY A 180 -7.38 -6.12 4.33
C GLY A 180 -7.08 -5.39 5.63
N TRP A 181 -6.80 -4.10 5.51
CA TRP A 181 -6.62 -3.13 6.58
C TRP A 181 -7.89 -2.31 6.72
N VAL A 182 -8.33 -2.10 7.96
CA VAL A 182 -9.46 -1.24 8.32
C VAL A 182 -8.95 -0.25 9.35
N LEU A 183 -8.92 1.03 8.97
CA LEU A 183 -8.60 2.13 9.86
C LEU A 183 -9.90 2.85 10.25
N GLU A 184 -10.21 2.82 11.53
CA GLU A 184 -11.40 3.46 12.11
C GLU A 184 -10.93 4.69 12.90
N GLU A 185 -11.36 5.87 12.46
CA GLU A 185 -11.03 7.12 13.15
C GLU A 185 -11.90 7.29 14.40
N GLY A 186 -11.28 7.65 15.53
CA GLY A 186 -11.96 7.87 16.80
C GLY A 186 -11.27 8.91 17.67
N THR A 187 -11.90 9.26 18.80
CA THR A 187 -11.40 10.31 19.72
C THR A 187 -10.05 9.97 20.36
N GLU A 188 -9.77 8.68 20.51
CA GLU A 188 -8.55 8.15 21.13
C GLU A 188 -7.44 7.84 20.11
N GLY A 189 -7.64 8.17 18.83
CA GLY A 189 -6.72 7.87 17.74
C GLY A 189 -7.34 6.95 16.69
N VAL A 190 -6.50 6.36 15.86
CA VAL A 190 -6.94 5.47 14.77
C VAL A 190 -6.80 4.03 15.21
N LYS A 191 -7.93 3.34 15.34
CA LYS A 191 -7.96 1.89 15.54
C LYS A 191 -7.70 1.21 14.20
N CYS A 192 -6.86 0.18 14.21
CA CYS A 192 -6.48 -0.58 13.04
C CYS A 192 -6.82 -2.05 13.22
N THR A 193 -7.56 -2.61 12.27
CA THR A 193 -7.78 -4.05 12.16
C THR A 193 -7.16 -4.55 10.86
N TYR A 194 -6.28 -5.55 10.94
CA TYR A 194 -5.66 -6.18 9.77
C TYR A 194 -6.06 -7.65 9.71
N ILE A 195 -6.76 -8.06 8.64
CA ILE A 195 -7.29 -9.41 8.44
C ILE A 195 -6.69 -10.00 7.18
N VAL A 196 -6.14 -11.21 7.27
CA VAL A 196 -5.57 -11.91 6.12
C VAL A 196 -6.12 -13.32 5.99
N LYS A 197 -6.66 -13.61 4.82
CA LYS A 197 -7.02 -14.95 4.33
C LYS A 197 -6.19 -15.25 3.09
N PHE A 198 -5.29 -16.21 3.21
CA PHE A 198 -4.37 -16.57 2.15
C PHE A 198 -4.15 -18.08 2.08
N ASP A 199 -3.78 -18.54 0.90
CA ASP A 199 -3.23 -19.85 0.63
C ASP A 199 -1.83 -19.63 0.04
N PRO A 200 -0.77 -19.94 0.80
CA PRO A 200 0.59 -19.69 0.35
C PRO A 200 1.07 -20.65 -0.76
N LYS A 201 0.27 -21.69 -1.06
CA LYS A 201 0.54 -22.77 -2.02
C LYS A 201 1.88 -23.50 -1.76
N GLY A 202 2.05 -24.61 -2.46
CA GLY A 202 3.23 -25.45 -2.35
C GLY A 202 3.39 -26.12 -0.97
N SER A 203 4.56 -26.69 -0.73
CA SER A 203 4.87 -27.35 0.54
C SER A 203 5.55 -26.37 1.49
N ILE A 204 4.92 -26.09 2.64
CA ILE A 204 5.48 -25.28 3.71
C ILE A 204 5.45 -26.10 5.00
N PRO A 205 6.58 -26.29 5.68
CA PRO A 205 6.60 -26.93 7.00
C PRO A 205 5.65 -26.23 7.98
N GLY A 206 4.86 -27.01 8.74
CA GLY A 206 3.80 -26.49 9.61
C GLY A 206 4.28 -25.40 10.58
N TYR A 207 5.47 -25.56 11.18
CA TYR A 207 6.04 -24.56 12.09
C TYR A 207 6.35 -23.21 11.41
N LEU A 208 6.75 -23.22 10.12
CA LEU A 208 6.96 -22.00 9.35
C LEU A 208 5.63 -21.34 9.00
N LEU A 209 4.62 -22.15 8.64
CA LEU A 209 3.29 -21.64 8.39
C LEU A 209 2.69 -20.97 9.63
N GLU A 210 2.82 -21.61 10.80
CA GLU A 210 2.39 -21.05 12.08
C GLU A 210 3.09 -19.73 12.41
N ALA A 211 4.40 -19.63 12.13
CA ALA A 211 5.15 -18.38 12.30
C ALA A 211 4.59 -17.28 11.39
N VAL A 212 4.38 -17.57 10.10
CA VAL A 212 3.80 -16.62 9.14
C VAL A 212 2.42 -16.15 9.58
N VAL A 213 1.56 -17.06 10.05
CA VAL A 213 0.21 -16.75 10.55
C VAL A 213 0.26 -15.82 11.77
N LYS A 214 1.20 -16.05 12.70
CA LYS A 214 1.37 -15.20 13.91
C LYS A 214 2.00 -13.85 13.59
N GLU A 215 2.92 -13.78 12.63
CA GLU A 215 3.66 -12.56 12.29
C GLU A 215 2.95 -11.63 11.32
N THR A 216 2.07 -12.14 10.48
CA THR A 216 1.31 -11.35 9.50
C THR A 216 0.49 -10.22 10.16
N PRO A 217 -0.34 -10.46 11.19
CA PRO A 217 -1.08 -9.40 11.86
C PRO A 217 -0.21 -8.37 12.59
N LEU A 218 1.05 -8.70 12.93
CA LEU A 218 2.01 -7.77 13.56
C LEU A 218 2.50 -6.68 12.61
N CYS A 219 2.15 -6.73 11.32
CA CYS A 219 2.38 -5.60 10.40
C CYS A 219 1.84 -4.28 10.96
N ILE A 220 0.77 -4.28 11.77
CA ILE A 220 0.26 -3.08 12.46
C ILE A 220 1.35 -2.46 13.36
N ALA A 221 1.97 -3.27 14.23
CA ALA A 221 3.03 -2.82 15.13
C ALA A 221 4.27 -2.35 14.35
N ARG A 222 4.60 -3.02 13.24
CA ARG A 222 5.73 -2.64 12.37
C ARG A 222 5.48 -1.29 11.67
N VAL A 223 4.28 -1.04 11.16
CA VAL A 223 3.90 0.25 10.57
C VAL A 223 3.90 1.35 11.65
N ARG A 224 3.37 1.07 12.84
CA ARG A 224 3.43 2.02 13.97
C ARG A 224 4.87 2.37 14.34
N SER A 225 5.72 1.35 14.51
CA SER A 225 7.15 1.51 14.80
C SER A 225 7.88 2.30 13.70
N PHE A 226 7.50 2.10 12.44
CA PHE A 226 8.04 2.88 11.33
C PHE A 226 7.65 4.35 11.48
N ILE A 227 6.38 4.67 11.70
CA ILE A 227 5.90 6.05 11.86
C ILE A 227 6.59 6.73 13.04
N GLU A 228 6.71 6.05 14.18
CA GLU A 228 7.38 6.60 15.37
C GLU A 228 8.87 6.90 15.13
N LYS A 229 9.57 6.04 14.38
CA LYS A 229 11.02 6.17 14.16
C LYS A 229 11.38 7.05 12.97
N LYS A 230 10.54 7.07 11.94
CA LYS A 230 10.85 7.64 10.62
C LYS A 230 9.91 8.76 10.20
N GLY A 231 8.78 8.91 10.88
CA GLY A 231 7.75 9.89 10.55
C GLY A 231 6.74 9.40 9.54
N LEU A 232 5.91 10.35 9.11
CA LEU A 232 4.94 10.15 8.05
C LEU A 232 5.63 10.31 6.69
N VAL A 233 5.01 9.75 5.66
CA VAL A 233 5.51 9.83 4.29
C VAL A 233 4.69 10.86 3.49
N PRO A 234 5.31 11.52 2.49
CA PRO A 234 4.59 12.40 1.60
C PRO A 234 3.45 11.66 0.90
N HIS A 235 2.26 12.25 0.90
CA HIS A 235 1.10 11.71 0.20
C HIS A 235 0.33 12.81 -0.48
N VAL A 236 -0.44 12.42 -1.49
CA VAL A 236 -1.22 13.36 -2.28
C VAL A 236 -2.70 13.20 -2.03
N ASN A 237 -3.31 14.33 -1.70
CA ASN A 237 -4.74 14.48 -1.62
C ASN A 237 -5.21 15.21 -2.89
N ILE A 238 -5.87 14.46 -3.78
CA ILE A 238 -6.39 15.00 -5.04
C ILE A 238 -7.74 15.66 -4.75
N HIS A 239 -7.90 16.95 -5.07
CA HIS A 239 -9.19 17.62 -4.95
C HIS A 239 -10.15 17.10 -6.02
N ASP A 240 -11.45 17.01 -5.70
CA ASP A 240 -12.46 16.31 -6.53
C ASP A 240 -12.48 16.75 -8.00
N ASN A 241 -12.19 18.01 -8.27
CA ASN A 241 -12.23 18.60 -9.61
C ASN A 241 -10.90 18.49 -10.38
N PHE A 242 -9.82 18.00 -9.78
CA PHE A 242 -8.54 17.89 -10.47
C PHE A 242 -8.52 16.63 -11.33
N PRO A 243 -8.39 16.70 -12.67
CA PRO A 243 -8.45 15.51 -13.53
C PRO A 243 -7.19 14.65 -13.48
N GLY A 244 -6.09 15.16 -12.91
CA GLY A 244 -4.79 14.48 -12.92
C GLY A 244 -4.76 13.21 -12.07
N GLN A 245 -3.66 12.48 -12.25
CA GLN A 245 -3.48 11.12 -11.74
C GLN A 245 -2.04 10.90 -11.32
N LEU A 246 -1.86 10.36 -10.12
CA LEU A 246 -0.58 9.85 -9.67
C LEU A 246 -0.25 8.58 -10.46
N ARG A 247 0.85 8.62 -11.22
CA ARG A 247 1.33 7.48 -12.01
C ARG A 247 2.17 6.57 -11.16
N GLN A 248 3.12 7.16 -10.46
CA GLN A 248 4.21 6.46 -9.81
C GLN A 248 4.65 7.16 -8.55
N GLU A 249 5.03 6.32 -7.60
CA GLU A 249 5.57 6.71 -6.31
C GLU A 249 6.87 5.96 -6.15
N PHE A 250 7.96 6.70 -6.07
CA PHE A 250 9.29 6.15 -5.84
C PHE A 250 9.86 6.71 -4.57
N LEU A 251 10.63 5.87 -3.89
CA LEU A 251 11.54 6.31 -2.88
C LEU A 251 12.95 6.12 -3.42
N LYS A 252 13.54 7.20 -3.92
CA LYS A 252 14.92 7.19 -4.41
C LYS A 252 15.84 7.35 -3.21
N ASN A 253 16.66 6.34 -2.94
CA ASN A 253 17.73 6.49 -2.00
C ASN A 253 19.01 6.92 -2.73
N THR A 254 19.67 7.96 -2.23
CA THR A 254 20.88 8.50 -2.87
C THR A 254 22.09 7.60 -2.70
N ALA A 255 22.08 6.69 -1.71
CA ALA A 255 23.18 5.77 -1.42
C ALA A 255 22.92 4.30 -1.87
N GLY A 256 21.90 4.04 -2.69
CA GLY A 256 21.59 2.70 -3.24
C GLY A 256 20.41 1.98 -2.57
N ASP A 257 20.05 0.80 -3.05
CA ASP A 257 18.81 0.10 -2.64
C ASP A 257 18.77 -0.30 -1.15
N ASP A 258 19.94 -0.47 -0.53
CA ASP A 258 20.13 -0.84 0.88
C ASP A 258 20.33 0.36 1.82
N ALA A 259 20.28 1.59 1.30
CA ALA A 259 20.60 2.76 2.10
C ALA A 259 19.49 3.12 3.10
N ASN A 260 19.89 3.90 4.12
CA ASN A 260 19.02 4.28 5.23
C ASN A 260 17.83 5.10 4.74
N PHE A 261 16.63 4.82 5.25
CA PHE A 261 15.41 5.62 4.96
C PHE A 261 15.61 7.12 5.20
N ASN A 262 16.53 7.51 6.08
CA ASN A 262 16.82 8.91 6.37
C ASN A 262 17.49 9.65 5.20
N ASP A 263 18.10 8.93 4.25
CA ASP A 263 18.75 9.50 3.07
C ASP A 263 17.83 9.51 1.83
N ALA A 264 16.56 9.17 2.06
CA ALA A 264 15.60 8.94 1.00
C ALA A 264 14.94 10.24 0.51
N GLN A 265 14.71 10.32 -0.80
CA GLN A 265 13.90 11.33 -1.47
C GLN A 265 12.66 10.66 -2.04
N PHE A 266 11.48 11.15 -1.66
CA PHE A 266 10.25 10.75 -2.33
C PHE A 266 10.16 11.44 -3.68
N GLN A 267 9.84 10.67 -4.71
CA GLN A 267 9.52 11.20 -6.03
C GLN A 267 8.15 10.70 -6.42
N LEU A 268 7.27 11.62 -6.75
CA LEU A 268 5.91 11.35 -7.18
C LEU A 268 5.78 11.88 -8.60
N VAL A 269 5.37 11.03 -9.53
CA VAL A 269 5.18 11.43 -10.93
C VAL A 269 3.69 11.49 -11.22
N PHE A 270 3.24 12.65 -11.66
CA PHE A 270 1.85 12.98 -11.94
C PHE A 270 1.65 13.19 -13.43
N SER A 271 0.65 12.49 -13.98
CA SER A 271 0.06 12.85 -15.27
C SER A 271 -1.08 13.82 -15.03
N TRP A 272 -1.20 14.82 -15.90
CA TRP A 272 -2.30 15.75 -15.86
C TRP A 272 -2.86 15.95 -17.27
N PHE A 273 -4.19 15.92 -17.37
CA PHE A 273 -4.92 15.73 -18.61
C PHE A 273 -5.62 17.00 -19.11
N GLY A 274 -4.99 18.16 -18.89
CA GLY A 274 -5.34 19.36 -19.65
C GLY A 274 -6.41 20.29 -19.08
N THR A 275 -6.97 20.04 -17.88
CA THR A 275 -7.87 21.01 -17.23
C THR A 275 -7.25 21.56 -15.94
N PRO A 276 -7.21 22.88 -15.74
CA PRO A 276 -6.71 23.48 -14.51
C PRO A 276 -7.34 22.88 -13.26
N GLY A 277 -6.55 22.80 -12.19
CA GLY A 277 -7.03 22.34 -10.90
C GLY A 277 -5.90 22.23 -9.91
N SER A 278 -6.19 21.68 -8.73
CA SER A 278 -5.24 21.61 -7.64
C SER A 278 -5.24 20.27 -6.93
N PHE A 279 -4.10 19.97 -6.31
CA PHE A 279 -3.97 18.89 -5.35
C PHE A 279 -3.01 19.30 -4.25
N ASP A 280 -3.14 18.66 -3.10
CA ASP A 280 -2.27 18.90 -1.95
C ASP A 280 -1.26 17.78 -1.82
N ILE A 281 -0.01 18.16 -1.55
CA ILE A 281 1.03 17.26 -1.09
C ILE A 281 1.17 17.49 0.41
N HIS A 282 0.79 16.51 1.21
CA HIS A 282 0.91 16.54 2.66
C HIS A 282 2.17 15.81 3.10
N PHE A 283 2.84 16.32 4.11
CA PHE A 283 4.08 15.76 4.65
C PHE A 283 4.32 16.25 6.08
N ASP A 284 5.17 15.55 6.84
CA ASP A 284 5.60 16.03 8.15
C ASP A 284 6.79 17.02 8.05
N SER A 285 7.17 17.61 9.18
CA SER A 285 8.25 18.61 9.23
C SER A 285 9.61 18.09 8.77
N GLN A 286 9.82 16.77 8.70
CA GLN A 286 11.08 16.18 8.24
C GLN A 286 11.28 16.34 6.73
N TRP A 287 10.22 16.71 5.99
CA TRP A 287 10.22 16.88 4.54
C TRP A 287 10.07 18.33 4.06
N GLU A 288 9.86 19.26 5.00
CA GLU A 288 9.36 20.62 4.72
C GLU A 288 10.30 21.45 3.84
N ASN A 289 11.62 21.28 3.99
CA ASN A 289 12.62 22.06 3.26
C ASN A 289 12.95 21.51 1.86
N GLY A 290 12.35 20.38 1.45
CA GLY A 290 12.77 19.64 0.26
C GLY A 290 11.74 19.48 -0.85
N VAL A 291 10.56 20.12 -0.76
CA VAL A 291 9.51 20.01 -1.78
C VAL A 291 9.84 20.87 -3.01
N LYS A 292 10.16 20.19 -4.11
CA LYS A 292 10.35 20.75 -5.46
C LYS A 292 9.29 20.17 -6.40
N VAL A 293 8.70 21.03 -7.22
CA VAL A 293 7.75 20.64 -8.26
C VAL A 293 8.33 21.12 -9.58
N VAL A 294 8.56 20.20 -10.50
CA VAL A 294 9.13 20.47 -11.82
C VAL A 294 8.29 19.76 -12.88
N THR A 295 8.32 20.22 -14.13
CA THR A 295 7.88 19.38 -15.24
C THR A 295 8.92 18.27 -15.48
N GLU A 296 8.56 17.17 -16.14
CA GLU A 296 9.56 16.17 -16.57
C GLU A 296 10.63 16.78 -17.50
N GLU A 297 10.28 17.84 -18.23
CA GLU A 297 11.20 18.63 -19.06
C GLU A 297 12.07 19.61 -18.25
N GLY A 298 11.90 19.66 -16.92
CA GLY A 298 12.74 20.43 -16.00
C GLY A 298 12.42 21.92 -15.90
N THR A 299 11.27 22.36 -16.39
CA THR A 299 10.83 23.76 -16.31
C THR A 299 10.05 24.03 -15.01
N GLU A 300 10.48 25.04 -14.25
CA GLU A 300 9.75 25.57 -13.08
C GLU A 300 9.03 26.89 -13.45
N GLY A 301 7.86 27.14 -12.84
CA GLY A 301 7.34 28.50 -12.69
C GLY A 301 6.50 29.11 -13.82
N VAL A 302 6.11 28.34 -14.85
CA VAL A 302 5.15 28.80 -15.88
C VAL A 302 3.82 28.04 -15.82
N ASP A 303 3.90 26.74 -15.55
CA ASP A 303 2.79 25.79 -15.70
C ASP A 303 1.97 25.58 -14.41
N PHE A 304 2.51 25.99 -13.27
CA PHE A 304 1.88 25.80 -11.97
C PHE A 304 2.26 26.89 -10.97
N ASP A 305 1.38 27.14 -10.00
CA ASP A 305 1.69 27.90 -8.79
C ASP A 305 1.81 26.95 -7.59
N LEU A 306 2.63 27.34 -6.61
CA LEU A 306 2.81 26.61 -5.36
C LEU A 306 2.36 27.49 -4.19
N VAL A 307 1.37 27.02 -3.44
CA VAL A 307 1.00 27.62 -2.15
C VAL A 307 1.60 26.75 -1.05
N ARG A 308 2.54 27.32 -0.29
CA ARG A 308 3.28 26.59 0.75
C ARG A 308 2.71 26.93 2.13
N GLU A 309 2.31 25.91 2.85
CA GLU A 309 1.85 25.97 4.24
C GLU A 309 2.65 24.96 5.06
N ARG A 310 2.61 25.09 6.39
CA ARG A 310 3.28 24.13 7.27
C ARG A 310 2.72 22.73 7.04
N GLY A 311 3.58 21.79 6.62
CA GLY A 311 3.21 20.41 6.35
C GLY A 311 2.36 20.17 5.10
N LYS A 312 2.22 21.17 4.22
CA LYS A 312 1.43 21.06 2.98
C LYS A 312 1.96 21.96 1.87
N VAL A 313 2.02 21.44 0.64
CA VAL A 313 2.15 22.26 -0.57
C VAL A 313 0.95 21.99 -1.45
N THR A 314 0.17 23.03 -1.73
CA THR A 314 -0.88 22.98 -2.76
C THR A 314 -0.26 23.31 -4.10
N VAL A 315 -0.39 22.40 -5.06
CA VAL A 315 0.03 22.59 -6.45
C VAL A 315 -1.19 23.01 -7.25
N ILE A 316 -1.15 24.20 -7.84
CA ILE A 316 -2.21 24.74 -8.69
C ILE A 316 -1.73 24.65 -10.13
N VAL A 317 -2.28 23.72 -10.90
CA VAL A 317 -1.92 23.47 -12.30
C VAL A 317 -2.71 24.41 -13.20
N LYS A 318 -1.99 25.14 -14.07
CA LYS A 318 -2.54 26.12 -15.01
C LYS A 318 -2.81 25.48 -16.37
N GLU A 319 -3.59 26.16 -17.21
CA GLU A 319 -3.85 25.72 -18.60
C GLU A 319 -2.57 25.51 -19.40
N GLY A 320 -1.53 26.34 -19.18
CA GLY A 320 -0.24 26.23 -19.88
C GLY A 320 0.52 24.92 -19.63
N ALA A 321 0.14 24.18 -18.58
CA ALA A 321 0.66 22.87 -18.34
C ALA A 321 0.17 21.84 -19.38
N LYS A 322 -0.80 22.18 -20.27
CA LYS A 322 -1.56 21.25 -21.14
C LYS A 322 -0.67 20.14 -21.70
N ASP A 323 -1.02 18.89 -21.43
CA ASP A 323 -0.32 17.67 -21.87
C ASP A 323 1.10 17.43 -21.30
N LYS A 324 1.55 18.24 -20.33
CA LYS A 324 2.82 18.04 -19.62
C LYS A 324 2.68 17.07 -18.44
N LYS A 325 3.78 16.39 -18.15
CA LYS A 325 3.94 15.53 -16.97
C LYS A 325 4.64 16.31 -15.87
N LEU A 326 4.11 16.21 -14.66
CA LEU A 326 4.67 16.86 -13.48
C LEU A 326 5.45 15.84 -12.66
N LYS A 327 6.69 16.18 -12.34
CA LYS A 327 7.53 15.44 -11.42
C LYS A 327 7.67 16.22 -10.13
N ILE A 328 7.24 15.60 -9.05
CA ILE A 328 7.27 16.17 -7.70
C ILE A 328 8.36 15.42 -6.94
N ILE A 329 9.29 16.17 -6.38
CA ILE A 329 10.38 15.64 -5.58
C ILE A 329 10.22 16.21 -4.18
N VAL A 330 10.03 15.35 -3.19
CA VAL A 330 9.95 15.72 -1.78
C VAL A 330 11.17 15.12 -1.09
N SER A 331 12.12 15.98 -0.75
CA SER A 331 13.36 15.59 -0.07
C SER A 331 13.24 15.83 1.43
N ARG A 332 13.96 15.03 2.22
CA ARG A 332 14.13 15.33 3.65
C ARG A 332 14.97 16.58 3.84
N ALA A 333 14.66 17.31 4.91
CA ALA A 333 15.39 18.49 5.37
C ALA A 333 16.77 18.15 5.92
#